data_AF-A0A5B8U097-F1
#
_entry.id   AF-A0A5B8U097-F1
#
_cell.length_a   1.000
_cell.length_b   1.000
_cell.length_c   1.000
_cell.angle_alpha   90.00
_cell.angle_beta   90.00
_cell.angle_gamma   90.00
#
_symmetry.space_group_name_H-M   'P 1'
#
loop_
_entity.id
_entity.type
_entity.pdbx_description
1 polymer ?
#
loop_
_entity_poly.entity_id
_entity_poly.type
_entity_poly.pdbx_seq_one_letter_code
_entity_poly.pdbx_strand_id
1 'polypeptide(L)' 'MTEITVVVTGPEEAYDNEAEFWCANELLGVTVLHDGRLHLRIDPRADGEPWLADTTSLARSLAEAAERLAAY' A
#
# COMPACT_ATOMS: atom_id res chain seq x y z
N MET A 1 -17.42 3.34 -5.37
CA MET A 1 -16.46 3.02 -4.31
C MET A 1 -15.11 2.89 -4.96
N THR A 2 -14.10 3.60 -4.46
CA THR A 2 -12.73 3.51 -4.99
C THR A 2 -12.02 2.42 -4.21
N GLU A 3 -12.01 1.21 -4.77
CA GLU A 3 -11.33 0.05 -4.18
C GLU A 3 -9.81 0.26 -4.20
N ILE A 4 -9.15 -0.18 -3.14
CA ILE A 4 -7.70 -0.21 -3.01
C ILE A 4 -7.22 -1.65 -3.13
N THR A 5 -6.32 -1.88 -4.08
CA THR A 5 -5.72 -3.20 -4.33
C THR A 5 -4.31 -3.23 -3.78
N VAL A 6 -3.91 -4.36 -3.20
CA VAL A 6 -2.56 -4.56 -2.65
C VAL A 6 -1.78 -5.55 -3.50
N VAL A 7 -0.53 -5.21 -3.81
CA VAL A 7 0.39 -6.08 -4.54
C VAL A 7 1.72 -6.17 -3.78
N VAL A 8 2.25 -7.39 -3.64
CA VAL A 8 3.64 -7.63 -3.26
C VAL A 8 4.26 -8.35 -4.46
N THR A 9 5.17 -7.70 -5.15
CA THR A 9 5.65 -8.13 -6.49
C THR A 9 6.62 -9.31 -6.41
N GLY A 10 7.30 -9.50 -5.29
CA GLY A 10 8.23 -10.61 -5.10
C GLY A 10 8.89 -10.67 -3.72
N PRO A 11 9.80 -11.66 -3.52
CA PRO A 11 10.54 -11.81 -2.26
C PRO A 11 11.50 -10.67 -1.95
N GLU A 12 12.03 -9.98 -2.97
CA GLU A 12 12.92 -8.84 -2.79
C GLU A 12 12.16 -7.66 -2.20
N GLU A 13 11.00 -7.35 -2.77
CA GLU A 13 10.11 -6.29 -2.29
C GLU A 13 9.54 -6.64 -0.90
N ALA A 14 9.24 -7.91 -0.65
CA ALA A 14 8.84 -8.35 0.68
C ALA A 14 9.96 -8.15 1.73
N TYR A 15 11.22 -8.44 1.36
CA TYR A 15 12.38 -8.19 2.22
C TYR A 15 12.52 -6.70 2.57
N ASP A 16 12.22 -5.82 1.62
CA ASP A 16 12.22 -4.36 1.81
C ASP A 16 10.93 -3.83 2.49
N ASN A 17 10.02 -4.73 2.90
CA ASN A 17 8.71 -4.41 3.49
C ASN A 17 7.84 -3.56 2.56
N GLU A 18 7.98 -3.76 1.25
CA GLU A 18 7.31 -3.02 0.21
C GLU A 18 6.09 -3.79 -0.32
N ALA A 19 4.91 -3.24 -0.05
CA ALA A 19 3.64 -3.62 -0.64
C ALA A 19 3.03 -2.40 -1.29
N GLU A 20 2.65 -2.52 -2.56
CA GLU A 20 2.05 -1.45 -3.34
C GLU A 20 0.55 -1.35 -3.09
N PHE A 21 0.05 -0.12 -2.96
CA PHE A 21 -1.37 0.21 -2.80
C PHE A 21 -1.84 0.94 -4.04
N TRP A 22 -2.73 0.32 -4.79
CA TRP A 22 -3.25 0.82 -6.06
C TRP A 22 -4.67 1.32 -5.91
N CYS A 23 -4.92 2.54 -6.38
CA CYS A 23 -6.24 3.16 -6.44
C CYS A 23 -6.65 3.25 -7.91
N ALA A 24 -7.59 2.39 -8.33
CA ALA A 24 -7.83 2.12 -9.75
C ALA A 24 -6.54 1.71 -10.49
N ASN A 25 -6.00 2.58 -11.35
CA ASN A 25 -4.81 2.28 -12.16
C ASN A 25 -3.59 3.14 -11.76
N GLU A 26 -3.66 3.80 -10.61
CA GLU A 26 -2.60 4.69 -10.15
C GLU A 26 -2.05 4.21 -8.80
N LEU A 27 -0.73 4.26 -8.65
CA LEU A 27 -0.06 3.92 -7.40
C LEU A 27 -0.32 5.03 -6.38
N LEU A 28 -1.06 4.70 -5.34
CA LEU A 28 -1.35 5.60 -4.22
C LEU A 28 -0.16 5.68 -3.25
N GLY A 29 0.49 4.56 -3.01
CA GLY A 29 1.59 4.49 -2.06
C GLY A 29 2.17 3.10 -1.92
N VAL A 30 3.21 3.02 -1.10
CA VAL A 30 3.88 1.76 -0.76
C VAL A 30 4.07 1.66 0.73
N THR A 31 4.10 0.44 1.27
CA THR A 31 4.60 0.26 2.63
C THR A 31 6.10 0.41 2.68
N VAL A 32 6.59 0.90 3.82
CA VAL A 32 8.02 0.97 4.15
C VAL A 32 8.20 0.61 5.62
N LEU A 33 9.34 0.02 5.96
CA LEU A 33 9.73 -0.13 7.36
C LEU A 33 10.39 1.17 7.84
N HIS A 34 9.79 1.81 8.83
CA HIS A 34 10.32 3.03 9.45
C HIS A 34 10.22 2.90 10.97
N ASP A 35 11.32 3.17 11.68
CA ASP A 35 11.42 3.00 13.14
C ASP A 35 10.88 1.64 13.65
N GLY A 36 11.19 0.57 12.92
CA GLY A 36 10.80 -0.80 13.27
C GLY A 36 9.31 -1.09 13.14
N ARG A 37 8.55 -0.23 12.45
CA ARG A 37 7.11 -0.41 12.21
C ARG A 37 6.79 -0.24 10.73
N LEU A 38 5.82 -1.01 10.27
CA LEU A 38 5.30 -0.88 8.91
C LEU A 38 4.47 0.40 8.81
N HIS A 39 4.81 1.25 7.85
CA HIS A 39 4.10 2.49 7.56
C HIS A 39 3.63 2.48 6.11
N LEU A 40 2.45 3.02 5.83
CA LEU A 40 2.05 3.34 4.47
C LEU A 40 2.58 4.74 4.12
N ARG A 41 3.50 4.82 3.16
CA ARG A 41 3.94 6.09 2.57
C ARG A 41 3.04 6.40 1.37
N ILE A 42 2.36 7.54 1.43
CA ILE A 42 1.49 8.03 0.35
C ILE A 42 2.21 9.20 -0.31
N ASP A 43 2.44 9.10 -1.62
CA ASP A 43 3.04 10.18 -2.40
C ASP A 43 1.94 11.05 -3.03
N PRO A 44 2.22 12.33 -3.35
CA PRO A 44 1.26 13.19 -4.04
C PRO A 44 0.80 12.57 -5.36
N ARG A 45 -0.50 12.71 -5.67
CA ARG A 45 -1.04 12.23 -6.95
C ARG A 45 -0.45 13.02 -8.11
N ALA A 46 -0.27 12.37 -9.25
CA ALA A 46 0.36 12.95 -10.43
C ALA A 46 -0.41 14.17 -11.00
N ASP A 47 -1.73 14.20 -10.83
CA ASP A 47 -2.59 15.31 -11.26
C ASP A 47 -2.67 16.47 -10.26
N GLY A 48 -2.04 16.35 -9.09
CA GLY A 48 -2.05 17.35 -8.02
C GLY A 48 -3.32 17.38 -7.17
N GLU A 49 -4.32 16.55 -7.50
CA GLU A 49 -5.54 16.40 -6.70
C GLU A 49 -5.28 15.47 -5.50
N PRO A 50 -6.05 15.59 -4.40
CA PRO A 50 -5.89 14.70 -3.25
C PRO A 50 -6.35 13.28 -3.59
N TRP A 51 -5.72 12.30 -2.94
CA TRP A 51 -6.23 10.93 -2.92
C TRP A 51 -7.54 10.84 -2.15
N LEU A 52 -8.51 10.13 -2.73
CA LEU A 52 -9.75 9.72 -2.07
C LEU A 52 -9.83 8.20 -2.03
N ALA A 53 -9.33 7.63 -0.94
CA ALA A 53 -9.46 6.20 -0.67
C ALA A 53 -10.72 5.92 0.15
N ASP A 54 -11.46 4.88 -0.20
CA ASP A 54 -12.52 4.37 0.67
C ASP A 54 -11.92 3.86 1.99
N THR A 55 -12.47 4.31 3.12
CA THR A 55 -11.91 4.01 4.45
C THR A 55 -11.96 2.52 4.80
N THR A 56 -13.01 1.82 4.38
CA THR A 56 -13.16 0.38 4.63
C THR A 56 -12.21 -0.41 3.76
N SER A 57 -12.10 -0.04 2.48
CA SER A 57 -11.15 -0.66 1.56
C SER A 57 -9.72 -0.43 2.04
N LEU A 58 -9.35 0.79 2.42
CA LEU A 58 -8.00 1.10 2.89
C LEU A 58 -7.64 0.29 4.14
N ALA A 59 -8.55 0.18 5.11
CA ALA A 59 -8.31 -0.61 6.32
C ALA A 59 -8.08 -2.11 6.00
N ARG A 60 -8.88 -2.67 5.09
CA ARG A 60 -8.71 -4.07 4.63
C ARG A 60 -7.35 -4.25 3.93
N SER A 61 -7.00 -3.34 3.03
CA SER A 61 -5.74 -3.37 2.28
C SER A 61 -4.52 -3.27 3.21
N LEU A 62 -4.59 -2.46 4.27
CA LEU A 62 -3.51 -2.38 5.26
C LEU A 62 -3.29 -3.71 6.00
N ALA A 63 -4.37 -4.40 6.37
CA ALA A 63 -4.26 -5.73 6.99
C ALA A 63 -3.70 -6.75 6.00
N GLU A 64 -4.20 -6.76 4.76
CA GLU A 64 -3.74 -7.66 3.70
C GLU A 64 -2.25 -7.49 3.38
N ALA A 65 -1.75 -6.25 3.33
CA ALA A 65 -0.34 -5.98 3.11
C ALA A 65 0.53 -6.56 4.23
N ALA A 66 0.15 -6.34 5.50
CA ALA A 66 0.89 -6.87 6.64
C ALA A 66 0.91 -8.41 6.65
N GLU A 67 -0.23 -9.04 6.33
CA GLU A 67 -0.34 -10.51 6.25
C GLU A 67 0.52 -11.08 5.11
N ARG A 68 0.49 -10.47 3.93
CA ARG A 68 1.29 -10.93 2.78
C ARG A 68 2.77 -10.78 3.03
N LEU A 69 3.22 -9.63 3.53
CA LEU A 69 4.63 -9.39 3.85
C LEU A 69 5.14 -10.37 4.91
N ALA A 70 4.31 -10.71 5.90
CA ALA A 70 4.68 -11.70 6.93
C ALA A 70 4.68 -13.16 6.43
N ALA A 71 4.06 -13.45 5.28
CA ALA A 71 3.98 -14.78 4.70
C ALA A 71 5.12 -15.11 3.71
N TYR A 72 5.91 -14.11 3.31
CA TYR A 72 7.15 -14.26 2.55
C TYR A 72 8.34 -14.54 3.48
#